data_AF-A0A6A6GM33-F1
#
_entry.id   AF-A0A6A6GM33-F1
#
_cell.length_a   1.000
_cell.length_b   1.000
_cell.length_c   1.000
_cell.angle_alpha   90.00
_cell.angle_beta   90.00
_cell.angle_gamma   90.00
#
_symmetry.space_group_name_H-M   'P 1'
#
loop_
_entity.id
_entity.type
_entity.pdbx_description
1 polymer ?
#
loop_
_entity_poly.entity_id
_entity_poly.type
_entity_poly.pdbx_seq_one_letter_code
_entity_poly.pdbx_strand_id
1 'polypeptide(L)'
;MQSATPLQIPTFSTARSGLLQAPPAHSGTLQAPPAKSTNTSSPQEAKEPPTHACVICCDSLPEVDMKQPCRFCKEWFCDECIADMFDRAIDTPTAMPPKCHMIFQLHTGLPLLSTERAQMFRDKFEEWLATDKVYCPVKTCATFIPERIYHPVIACPTCCIGICLECRQTAHAGKPCDTTVKDHEMAMMAQYGYKQCPVCRTAVKRMFGCSHM
;
A
#
# COMPACT_ATOMS: atom_id res chain seq x y z
N MET A 1 -46.52 -9.75 8.02
CA MET A 1 -45.84 -10.56 9.05
C MET A 1 -45.24 -11.78 8.39
N GLN A 2 -43.99 -11.70 7.94
CA GLN A 2 -43.19 -12.88 7.57
C GLN A 2 -41.77 -12.62 8.05
N SER A 3 -41.34 -13.49 8.95
CA SER A 3 -40.14 -13.47 9.75
C SER A 3 -38.92 -13.94 8.96
N ALA A 4 -37.81 -13.23 9.14
CA ALA A 4 -36.50 -13.56 8.62
C ALA A 4 -35.84 -14.69 9.42
N THR A 5 -35.19 -15.62 8.71
CA THR A 5 -34.36 -16.70 9.26
C THR A 5 -32.88 -16.31 9.10
N PRO A 6 -32.06 -16.32 10.16
CA PRO A 6 -30.62 -16.07 10.04
C PRO A 6 -29.82 -17.36 9.79
N LEU A 7 -28.88 -17.29 8.85
CA LEU A 7 -27.86 -18.33 8.59
C LEU A 7 -26.66 -18.13 9.51
N GLN A 8 -26.28 -19.18 10.24
CA GLN A 8 -25.14 -19.22 11.15
C GLN A 8 -23.83 -19.58 10.41
N ILE A 9 -22.74 -18.99 10.90
CA ILE A 9 -21.35 -19.22 10.48
C ILE A 9 -20.73 -20.28 11.42
N PRO A 10 -19.98 -21.29 10.93
CA PRO A 10 -19.27 -22.20 11.81
C PRO A 10 -17.90 -21.62 12.24
N THR A 11 -17.72 -21.57 13.56
CA THR A 11 -16.45 -21.33 14.25
C THR A 11 -15.63 -22.62 14.33
N PHE A 12 -14.35 -22.57 13.94
CA PHE A 12 -13.38 -23.65 14.19
C PHE A 12 -12.53 -23.33 15.42
N SER A 13 -12.70 -24.13 16.47
CA SER A 13 -11.76 -24.23 17.60
C SER A 13 -11.88 -25.62 18.18
N THR A 14 -10.77 -26.35 18.30
CA THR A 14 -10.20 -26.82 19.57
C THR A 14 -9.05 -27.81 19.33
N ALA A 15 -8.05 -27.65 20.19
CA ALA A 15 -6.84 -28.41 20.40
C ALA A 15 -6.92 -29.96 20.33
N ARG A 16 -5.77 -30.58 20.02
CA ARG A 16 -5.41 -31.92 20.51
C ARG A 16 -4.03 -31.89 21.14
N SER A 17 -4.01 -32.01 22.46
CA SER A 17 -2.87 -32.46 23.26
C SER A 17 -2.54 -33.91 22.91
N GLY A 18 -1.25 -34.22 22.77
CA GLY A 18 -0.72 -35.57 22.63
C GLY A 18 0.51 -35.74 23.51
N LEU A 19 0.30 -36.30 24.71
CA LEU A 19 1.32 -36.92 25.55
C LEU A 19 1.79 -38.21 24.89
N LEU A 20 3.11 -38.45 24.80
CA LEU A 20 3.67 -39.81 24.71
C LEU A 20 5.02 -39.89 25.44
N GLN A 21 5.19 -41.04 26.08
CA GLN A 21 6.10 -41.39 27.17
C GLN A 21 7.53 -41.71 26.73
N ALA A 22 8.44 -41.65 27.71
CA ALA A 22 9.83 -42.11 27.65
C ALA A 22 9.95 -43.65 27.71
N PRO A 23 10.97 -44.25 27.08
CA PRO A 23 11.43 -45.61 27.34
C PRO A 23 12.74 -45.69 28.17
N PRO A 24 13.08 -46.87 28.73
CA PRO A 24 13.92 -47.00 29.92
C PRO A 24 15.42 -47.20 29.67
N ALA A 25 16.17 -47.05 30.77
CA ALA A 25 17.61 -47.24 30.90
C ALA A 25 18.05 -48.71 30.77
N HIS A 26 19.17 -48.93 30.08
CA HIS A 26 19.97 -50.14 30.19
C HIS A 26 21.45 -49.80 30.36
N SER A 27 22.02 -50.38 31.41
CA SER A 27 23.41 -50.28 31.86
C SER A 27 24.37 -51.04 30.95
N GLY A 28 25.56 -50.47 30.72
CA GLY A 28 26.70 -51.13 30.07
C GLY A 28 28.02 -50.52 30.53
N THR A 29 28.97 -51.39 30.86
CA THR A 29 30.17 -51.17 31.69
C THR A 29 31.37 -50.53 30.97
N LEU A 30 32.12 -49.76 31.78
CA LEU A 30 33.47 -49.18 31.69
C LEU A 30 34.47 -49.66 30.61
N GLN A 31 35.09 -48.69 29.93
CA GLN A 31 36.51 -48.71 29.55
C GLN A 31 37.04 -47.27 29.27
N ALA A 32 38.27 -46.98 29.72
CA ALA A 32 39.06 -45.77 29.42
C ALA A 32 40.53 -46.18 29.21
N PRO A 33 41.45 -45.35 28.65
CA PRO A 33 41.35 -44.16 27.80
C PRO A 33 42.17 -44.33 26.48
N PRO A 34 42.39 -43.27 25.65
CA PRO A 34 43.70 -42.62 25.74
C PRO A 34 43.63 -41.08 25.69
N ALA A 35 44.58 -40.46 26.39
CA ALA A 35 44.80 -39.03 26.42
C ALA A 35 45.17 -38.47 25.04
N LYS A 36 44.44 -37.45 24.57
CA LYS A 36 44.95 -36.49 23.58
C LYS A 36 44.46 -35.07 23.88
N SER A 37 45.46 -34.23 24.13
CA SER A 37 45.55 -32.79 23.89
C SER A 37 44.45 -31.89 24.42
N THR A 38 44.76 -31.30 25.58
CA THR A 38 44.45 -29.90 25.90
C THR A 38 44.77 -28.99 24.70
N ASN A 39 43.71 -28.50 24.04
CA ASN A 39 43.79 -27.26 23.28
C ASN A 39 42.98 -26.20 24.02
N THR A 40 43.76 -25.35 24.68
CA THR A 40 43.47 -24.00 25.15
C THR A 40 42.36 -23.32 24.34
N SER A 41 41.28 -22.99 25.04
CA SER A 41 40.23 -22.07 24.59
C SER A 41 40.83 -20.69 24.32
N SER A 42 40.84 -20.28 23.05
CA SER A 42 41.04 -18.88 22.67
C SER A 42 39.74 -18.11 22.92
N PRO A 43 39.74 -16.90 23.53
CA PRO A 43 38.54 -16.09 23.66
C PRO A 43 38.00 -15.73 22.27
N GLN A 44 36.76 -16.10 21.95
CA GLN A 44 36.10 -15.60 20.75
C GLN A 44 35.78 -14.12 20.96
N GLU A 45 36.55 -13.28 20.30
CA GLU A 45 36.24 -11.87 20.05
C GLU A 45 34.90 -11.80 19.32
N ALA A 46 33.88 -11.23 19.98
CA ALA A 46 32.56 -11.07 19.39
C ALA A 46 32.68 -10.11 18.20
N LYS A 47 32.65 -10.65 16.98
CA LYS A 47 32.69 -9.87 15.75
C LYS A 47 31.51 -8.88 15.77
N GLU A 48 31.80 -7.58 15.77
CA GLU A 48 30.77 -6.54 15.70
C GLU A 48 29.85 -6.78 14.49
N PRO A 49 28.54 -6.55 14.63
CA PRO A 49 27.60 -6.81 13.56
C PRO A 49 27.88 -5.90 12.34
N PRO A 50 27.64 -6.40 11.11
CA PRO A 50 27.81 -5.58 9.91
C PRO A 50 26.91 -4.34 9.94
N THR A 51 27.44 -3.22 9.45
CA THR A 51 26.75 -1.93 9.34
C THR A 51 26.70 -1.46 7.88
N HIS A 52 25.67 -0.69 7.56
CA HIS A 52 25.43 -0.12 6.23
C HIS A 52 25.02 1.35 6.33
N ALA A 53 25.39 2.15 5.33
CA ALA A 53 24.99 3.55 5.24
C ALA A 53 23.69 3.72 4.44
N CYS A 54 22.76 4.53 4.95
CA CYS A 54 21.50 4.84 4.28
C CYS A 54 21.75 5.79 3.10
N VAL A 55 21.21 5.48 1.92
CA VAL A 55 21.38 6.32 0.72
C VAL A 55 20.66 7.68 0.80
N ILE A 56 19.73 7.85 1.74
CA ILE A 56 18.94 9.09 1.91
C ILE A 56 19.57 9.99 2.99
N CYS A 57 19.71 9.50 4.22
CA CYS A 57 20.23 10.30 5.34
C CYS A 57 21.74 10.18 5.56
N CYS A 58 22.41 9.25 4.88
CA CYS A 58 23.84 8.93 5.06
C CYS A 58 24.24 8.34 6.43
N ASP A 59 23.28 8.05 7.31
CA ASP A 59 23.55 7.42 8.60
C ASP A 59 23.96 5.95 8.45
N SER A 60 24.96 5.53 9.24
CA SER A 60 25.44 4.15 9.29
C SER A 60 24.78 3.41 10.44
N LEU A 61 23.96 2.41 10.12
CA LEU A 61 23.19 1.63 11.07
C LEU A 61 23.49 0.13 10.96
N PRO A 62 23.22 -0.67 12.00
CA PRO A 62 23.28 -2.13 11.92
C PRO A 62 22.37 -2.69 10.81
N GLU A 63 22.76 -3.81 10.21
CA GLU A 63 22.01 -4.45 9.13
C GLU A 63 20.53 -4.74 9.47
N VAL A 64 20.21 -4.97 10.76
CA VAL A 64 18.83 -5.22 11.24
C VAL A 64 17.89 -4.04 11.04
N ASP A 65 18.40 -2.81 11.08
CA ASP A 65 17.62 -1.57 10.93
C ASP A 65 17.65 -1.02 9.49
N MET A 66 18.18 -1.83 8.56
CA MET A 66 18.45 -1.44 7.18
C MET A 66 17.76 -2.41 6.22
N LYS A 67 17.25 -1.88 5.11
CA LYS A 67 16.56 -2.67 4.08
C LYS A 67 17.07 -2.34 2.69
N GLN A 68 16.98 -3.31 1.80
CA GLN A 68 17.18 -3.15 0.35
C GLN A 68 15.82 -3.34 -0.36
N PRO A 69 14.90 -2.34 -0.30
CA PRO A 69 13.56 -2.46 -0.86
C PRO A 69 13.54 -2.53 -2.40
N CYS A 70 14.60 -2.07 -3.07
CA CYS A 70 14.67 -2.05 -4.52
C CYS A 70 15.18 -3.38 -5.06
N ARG A 71 14.53 -3.91 -6.11
CA ARG A 71 14.98 -5.14 -6.80
C ARG A 71 16.07 -4.91 -7.86
N PHE A 72 16.33 -3.65 -8.23
CA PHE A 72 17.23 -3.29 -9.33
C PHE A 72 18.59 -2.75 -8.85
N CYS A 73 18.63 -2.15 -7.66
CA CYS A 73 19.87 -1.71 -7.04
C CYS A 73 20.03 -2.35 -5.66
N LYS A 74 21.27 -2.34 -5.15
CA LYS A 74 21.65 -2.90 -3.85
C LYS A 74 21.89 -1.79 -2.82
N GLU A 75 21.20 -0.67 -2.96
CA GLU A 75 21.30 0.46 -2.02
C GLU A 75 20.56 0.13 -0.73
N TRP A 76 21.12 0.59 0.39
CA TRP A 76 20.55 0.42 1.72
C TRP A 76 19.77 1.65 2.15
N PHE A 77 18.65 1.41 2.83
CA PHE A 77 17.76 2.43 3.35
C PHE A 77 17.47 2.10 4.80
N CYS A 78 17.54 3.08 5.69
CA CYS A 78 17.04 2.91 7.05
C CYS A 78 15.51 2.93 7.08
N ASP A 79 14.94 2.33 8.12
CA ASP A 79 13.49 2.23 8.29
C ASP A 79 12.81 3.60 8.36
N GLU A 80 13.43 4.58 9.04
CA GLU A 80 12.92 5.95 9.15
C GLU A 80 12.79 6.61 7.77
N CYS A 81 13.82 6.51 6.93
CA CYS A 81 13.77 7.09 5.58
C CYS A 81 12.73 6.39 4.69
N ILE A 82 12.52 5.08 4.85
CA ILE A 82 11.45 4.37 4.13
C ILE A 82 10.08 4.86 4.62
N ALA A 83 9.87 4.96 5.93
CA ALA A 83 8.62 5.47 6.51
C ALA A 83 8.32 6.89 5.99
N ASP A 84 9.32 7.78 6.01
CA ASP A 84 9.21 9.15 5.49
C ASP A 84 8.82 9.21 4.02
N MET A 85 9.35 8.31 3.18
CA MET A 85 8.96 8.23 1.77
C MET A 85 7.48 7.88 1.61
N PHE A 86 6.96 6.96 2.42
CA PHE A 86 5.54 6.61 2.41
C PHE A 86 4.69 7.74 2.98
N ASP A 87 5.17 8.43 4.01
CA ASP A 87 4.47 9.56 4.61
C ASP A 87 4.33 10.73 3.66
N ARG A 88 5.41 11.08 2.96
CA ARG A 88 5.38 12.09 1.89
C ARG A 88 4.41 11.73 0.78
N ALA A 89 4.26 10.45 0.46
CA ALA A 89 3.31 10.00 -0.55
C ALA A 89 1.84 10.15 -0.09
N ILE A 90 1.57 10.08 1.23
CA ILE A 90 0.24 10.38 1.79
C ILE A 90 -0.07 11.87 1.64
N ASP A 91 0.88 12.73 2.02
CA ASP A 91 0.67 14.17 2.11
C ASP A 91 0.70 14.85 0.74
N THR A 92 1.55 14.35 -0.17
CA THR A 92 1.81 14.98 -1.48
C THR A 92 1.48 14.01 -2.64
N PRO A 93 0.45 14.30 -3.46
CA PRO A 93 0.07 13.42 -4.58
C PRO A 93 1.17 13.21 -5.62
N THR A 94 2.09 14.16 -5.80
CA THR A 94 3.22 14.04 -6.75
C THR A 94 4.34 13.15 -6.24
N ALA A 95 4.40 12.88 -4.92
CA ALA A 95 5.35 11.95 -4.33
C ALA A 95 4.85 10.49 -4.39
N MET A 96 3.57 10.29 -4.74
CA MET A 96 3.01 8.97 -4.96
C MET A 96 3.44 8.43 -6.34
N PRO A 97 4.00 7.21 -6.43
CA PRO A 97 4.26 6.24 -5.37
C PRO A 97 5.73 6.29 -4.86
N PRO A 98 6.00 5.84 -3.61
CA PRO A 98 7.35 5.62 -3.12
C PRO A 98 8.11 4.66 -4.02
N LYS A 99 9.21 5.11 -4.61
CA LYS A 99 10.00 4.31 -5.55
C LYS A 99 11.48 4.66 -5.48
N CYS A 100 12.29 3.70 -5.90
CA CYS A 100 13.66 3.94 -6.36
C CYS A 100 13.65 3.79 -7.89
N HIS A 101 14.13 2.67 -8.42
CA HIS A 101 13.95 2.30 -9.84
C HIS A 101 12.52 1.86 -10.15
N MET A 102 11.91 1.14 -9.20
CA MET A 102 10.53 0.67 -9.26
C MET A 102 9.82 0.99 -7.95
N ILE A 103 8.49 0.89 -7.97
CA ILE A 103 7.64 1.07 -6.79
C ILE A 103 8.08 0.13 -5.67
N PHE A 104 8.24 0.68 -4.48
CA PHE A 104 8.52 -0.11 -3.28
C PHE A 104 7.34 -1.00 -2.95
N GLN A 105 7.63 -2.23 -2.54
CA GLN A 105 6.58 -3.16 -2.16
C GLN A 105 5.90 -2.69 -0.88
N LEU A 106 4.57 -2.78 -0.83
CA LEU A 106 3.78 -2.29 0.31
C LEU A 106 4.22 -2.93 1.64
N HIS A 107 4.61 -4.21 1.62
CA HIS A 107 5.08 -4.92 2.82
C HIS A 107 6.38 -4.36 3.40
N THR A 108 7.13 -3.56 2.64
CA THR A 108 8.37 -2.94 3.12
C THR A 108 8.12 -1.68 3.93
N GLY A 109 7.16 -0.85 3.50
CA GLY A 109 6.87 0.44 4.14
C GLY A 109 5.72 0.40 5.13
N LEU A 110 4.63 -0.35 4.85
CA LEU A 110 3.44 -0.33 5.72
C LEU A 110 3.69 -0.76 7.18
N PRO A 111 4.55 -1.75 7.48
CA PRO A 111 4.86 -2.10 8.87
C PRO A 111 5.61 -1.01 9.64
N LEU A 112 6.20 -0.03 8.93
CA LEU A 112 6.95 1.08 9.51
C LEU A 112 6.04 2.28 9.84
N LEU A 113 4.78 2.25 9.38
CA LEU A 113 3.79 3.29 9.64
C LEU A 113 2.87 2.89 10.80
N SER A 114 2.25 3.89 11.42
CA SER A 114 1.11 3.64 12.31
C SER A 114 -0.06 3.03 11.53
N THR A 115 -0.93 2.30 12.21
CA THR A 115 -2.12 1.67 11.59
C THR A 115 -2.98 2.69 10.83
N GLU A 116 -3.13 3.89 11.39
CA GLU A 116 -3.88 4.99 10.76
C GLU A 116 -3.22 5.45 9.46
N ARG A 117 -1.91 5.74 9.50
CA ARG A 117 -1.16 6.20 8.31
C ARG A 117 -1.06 5.11 7.25
N ALA A 118 -0.92 3.85 7.65
CA ALA A 118 -0.96 2.72 6.74
C ALA A 118 -2.31 2.60 6.00
N GLN A 119 -3.43 2.88 6.68
CA GLN A 119 -4.75 2.91 6.03
C GLN A 119 -4.87 4.11 5.07
N MET A 120 -4.46 5.31 5.50
CA MET A 120 -4.43 6.49 4.64
C MET A 120 -3.59 6.26 3.38
N PHE A 121 -2.43 5.60 3.50
CA PHE A 121 -1.60 5.24 2.36
C PHE A 121 -2.35 4.33 1.39
N ARG A 122 -3.07 3.31 1.88
CA ARG A 122 -3.86 2.41 1.01
C ARG A 122 -4.93 3.17 0.24
N ASP A 123 -5.66 4.05 0.92
CA ASP A 123 -6.71 4.85 0.29
C ASP A 123 -6.13 5.81 -0.76
N LYS A 124 -4.99 6.46 -0.46
CA LYS A 124 -4.27 7.33 -1.40
C LYS A 124 -3.65 6.57 -2.57
N PHE A 125 -3.13 5.37 -2.32
CA PHE A 125 -2.57 4.51 -3.34
C PHE A 125 -3.65 4.01 -4.31
N GLU A 126 -4.83 3.67 -3.80
CA GLU A 126 -6.00 3.34 -4.63
C GLU A 126 -6.48 4.55 -5.45
N GLU A 127 -6.55 5.74 -4.85
CA GLU A 127 -6.82 7.00 -5.57
C GLU A 127 -5.78 7.26 -6.67
N TRP A 128 -4.51 6.93 -6.44
CA TRP A 128 -3.44 7.07 -7.43
C TRP A 128 -3.56 6.07 -8.58
N LEU A 129 -3.92 4.82 -8.30
CA LEU A 129 -4.15 3.78 -9.30
C LEU A 129 -5.42 4.03 -10.15
N ALA A 130 -6.41 4.72 -9.59
CA ALA A 130 -7.68 4.98 -10.25
C ALA A 130 -7.48 5.82 -11.52
N THR A 131 -7.96 5.29 -12.64
CA THR A 131 -7.83 5.95 -13.94
C THR A 131 -8.95 6.96 -14.19
N ASP A 132 -10.17 6.64 -13.75
CA ASP A 132 -11.30 7.56 -13.80
C ASP A 132 -11.74 7.98 -12.39
N LYS A 133 -11.06 9.00 -11.85
CA LYS A 133 -11.25 9.43 -10.46
C LYS A 133 -12.59 10.15 -10.28
N VAL A 134 -13.40 9.66 -9.35
CA VAL A 134 -14.63 10.32 -8.93
C VAL A 134 -14.43 10.89 -7.53
N TYR A 135 -14.80 12.15 -7.35
CA TYR A 135 -14.74 12.83 -6.06
C TYR A 135 -16.13 13.29 -5.65
N CYS A 136 -16.33 13.44 -4.35
CA CYS A 136 -17.54 14.04 -3.83
C CYS A 136 -17.70 15.48 -4.34
N PRO A 137 -18.87 15.85 -4.93
CA PRO A 137 -19.10 17.19 -5.47
C PRO A 137 -19.15 18.29 -4.39
N VAL A 138 -19.44 17.91 -3.14
CA VAL A 138 -19.42 18.82 -2.00
C VAL A 138 -17.98 19.24 -1.71
N LYS A 139 -17.67 20.53 -1.91
CA LYS A 139 -16.31 21.09 -1.80
C LYS A 139 -15.65 20.91 -0.44
N THR A 140 -16.45 20.90 0.64
CA THR A 140 -15.95 20.67 2.00
C THR A 140 -15.63 19.20 2.28
N CYS A 141 -16.19 18.28 1.50
CA CYS A 141 -15.95 16.85 1.63
C CYS A 141 -14.83 16.41 0.68
N ALA A 142 -15.02 16.60 -0.63
CA ALA A 142 -14.06 16.28 -1.69
C ALA A 142 -13.42 14.87 -1.60
N THR A 143 -14.02 13.94 -0.84
CA THR A 143 -13.51 12.59 -0.66
C THR A 143 -13.49 11.83 -1.98
N PHE A 144 -12.40 11.11 -2.23
CA PHE A 144 -12.29 10.17 -3.35
C PHE A 144 -13.30 9.01 -3.20
N ILE A 145 -13.97 8.66 -4.28
CA ILE A 145 -14.98 7.61 -4.34
C ILE A 145 -14.37 6.42 -5.09
N PRO A 146 -14.00 5.34 -4.38
CA PRO A 146 -13.36 4.20 -5.01
C PRO A 146 -14.35 3.40 -5.88
N GLU A 147 -13.86 2.82 -6.97
CA GLU A 147 -14.69 2.07 -7.93
C GLU A 147 -15.40 0.86 -7.28
N ARG A 148 -14.82 0.29 -6.21
CA ARG A 148 -15.39 -0.85 -5.47
C ARG A 148 -16.79 -0.59 -4.89
N ILE A 149 -17.16 0.67 -4.67
CA ILE A 149 -18.48 1.04 -4.12
C ILE A 149 -19.45 1.53 -5.21
N TYR A 150 -19.08 1.41 -6.49
CA TYR A 150 -19.97 1.78 -7.58
C TYR A 150 -21.17 0.83 -7.63
N HIS A 151 -22.33 1.34 -7.22
CA HIS A 151 -23.64 0.71 -7.31
C HIS A 151 -24.58 1.64 -8.09
N PRO A 152 -25.79 1.21 -8.47
CA PRO A 152 -26.73 2.04 -9.22
C PRO A 152 -27.04 3.38 -8.55
N VAL A 153 -26.93 3.44 -7.22
CA VAL A 153 -26.97 4.67 -6.42
C VAL A 153 -25.69 4.73 -5.60
N ILE A 154 -24.80 5.66 -5.91
CA ILE A 154 -23.55 5.88 -5.17
C ILE A 154 -23.78 6.96 -4.15
N ALA A 155 -23.43 6.68 -2.90
CA ALA A 155 -23.37 7.67 -1.84
C ALA A 155 -21.92 7.87 -1.41
N CYS A 156 -21.56 9.11 -1.10
CA CYS A 156 -20.27 9.41 -0.49
C CYS A 156 -20.17 8.70 0.87
N PRO A 157 -19.10 7.95 1.16
CA PRO A 157 -18.95 7.27 2.45
C PRO A 157 -18.78 8.23 3.63
N THR A 158 -18.36 9.47 3.37
CA THR A 158 -18.10 10.48 4.43
C THR A 158 -19.33 11.33 4.72
N CYS A 159 -19.98 11.89 3.70
CA CYS A 159 -21.10 12.82 3.87
C CYS A 159 -22.46 12.27 3.42
N CYS A 160 -22.51 11.00 2.99
CA CYS A 160 -23.70 10.28 2.55
C CYS A 160 -24.46 10.91 1.36
N ILE A 161 -23.89 11.92 0.69
CA ILE A 161 -24.53 12.56 -0.45
C ILE A 161 -24.53 11.62 -1.66
N GLY A 162 -25.66 11.54 -2.35
CA GLY A 162 -25.76 10.80 -3.60
C GLY A 162 -24.94 11.47 -4.70
N ILE A 163 -24.25 10.68 -5.54
CA ILE A 163 -23.42 11.16 -6.65
C ILE A 163 -23.89 10.51 -7.95
N CYS A 164 -24.09 11.32 -9.00
CA CYS A 164 -24.33 10.83 -10.34
C CYS A 164 -22.99 10.55 -11.05
N LEU A 165 -22.76 9.32 -11.53
CA LEU A 165 -21.51 8.97 -12.21
C LEU A 165 -21.35 9.62 -13.60
N GLU A 166 -22.45 10.01 -14.24
CA GLU A 166 -22.41 10.57 -15.60
C GLU A 166 -21.95 12.04 -15.60
N CYS A 167 -22.52 12.85 -14.72
CA CYS A 167 -22.22 14.28 -14.59
C CYS A 167 -21.26 14.62 -13.44
N ARG A 168 -21.00 13.66 -12.54
CA ARG A 168 -20.16 13.81 -11.32
C ARG A 168 -20.66 14.88 -10.35
N GLN A 169 -21.96 15.20 -10.44
CA GLN A 169 -22.65 16.11 -9.52
C GLN A 169 -23.50 15.34 -8.52
N THR A 170 -24.15 16.08 -7.62
CA THR A 170 -25.15 15.54 -6.69
C THR A 170 -26.21 14.77 -7.45
N ALA A 171 -26.55 13.58 -6.96
CA ALA A 171 -27.55 12.71 -7.57
C ALA A 171 -28.89 13.44 -7.72
N HIS A 172 -29.49 13.31 -8.91
CA HIS A 172 -30.74 13.95 -9.26
C HIS A 172 -31.73 12.89 -9.76
N ALA A 173 -32.76 12.60 -8.96
CA ALA A 173 -33.77 11.62 -9.34
C ALA A 173 -34.69 12.18 -10.44
N GLY A 174 -34.76 11.49 -11.58
CA GLY A 174 -35.71 11.77 -12.65
C GLY A 174 -35.46 13.06 -13.45
N LYS A 175 -34.40 13.82 -13.15
CA LYS A 175 -33.96 14.96 -13.95
C LYS A 175 -32.77 14.55 -14.84
N PRO A 176 -32.67 15.07 -16.07
CA PRO A 176 -31.48 14.86 -16.88
C PRO A 176 -30.26 15.52 -16.22
N CYS A 177 -29.07 15.00 -16.54
CA CYS A 177 -27.81 15.60 -16.13
C CYS A 177 -27.69 17.04 -16.62
N ASP A 178 -27.27 17.96 -15.75
CA ASP A 178 -26.87 19.30 -16.17
C ASP A 178 -25.49 19.21 -16.85
N THR A 179 -25.47 19.37 -18.17
CA THR A 179 -24.24 19.30 -18.98
C THR A 179 -23.62 20.66 -19.23
N THR A 180 -24.23 21.77 -18.78
CA THR A 180 -23.78 23.13 -19.13
C THR A 180 -22.29 23.37 -18.86
N VAL A 181 -21.79 22.95 -17.70
CA VAL A 181 -20.37 23.08 -17.33
C VAL A 181 -19.49 22.21 -18.22
N LYS A 182 -19.88 20.94 -18.43
CA LYS A 182 -19.14 19.98 -19.25
C LYS A 182 -19.07 20.43 -20.72
N ASP A 183 -20.16 20.97 -21.24
CA ASP A 183 -20.26 21.48 -22.60
C ASP A 183 -19.40 22.74 -22.77
N HIS A 184 -19.39 23.63 -21.78
CA HIS A 184 -18.49 24.78 -21.76
C HIS A 184 -17.01 24.37 -21.70
N GLU A 185 -16.64 23.42 -20.84
CA GLU A 185 -15.28 22.86 -20.81
C GLU A 185 -14.90 22.22 -22.15
N MET A 186 -15.82 21.49 -22.78
CA MET A 186 -15.61 20.88 -24.10
C MET A 186 -15.43 21.92 -25.21
N ALA A 187 -16.22 23.00 -25.20
CA ALA A 187 -16.08 24.11 -26.12
C ALA A 187 -14.71 24.81 -25.95
N MET A 188 -14.30 25.04 -24.70
CA MET A 188 -12.98 25.60 -24.38
C MET A 188 -11.85 24.67 -24.85
N MET A 189 -11.95 23.36 -24.60
CA MET A 189 -10.98 22.38 -25.08
C MET A 189 -10.84 22.45 -26.61
N ALA A 190 -11.96 22.48 -27.33
CA ALA A 190 -11.97 22.59 -28.78
C ALA A 190 -11.34 23.92 -29.26
N GLN A 191 -11.66 25.04 -28.61
CA GLN A 191 -11.14 26.36 -28.96
C GLN A 191 -9.62 26.45 -28.84
N TYR A 192 -9.04 25.88 -27.78
CA TYR A 192 -7.58 25.92 -27.54
C TYR A 192 -6.82 24.71 -28.11
N GLY A 193 -7.51 23.80 -28.80
CA GLY A 193 -6.92 22.62 -29.45
C GLY A 193 -6.52 21.49 -28.49
N TYR A 194 -7.18 21.39 -27.34
CA TYR A 194 -7.05 20.25 -26.41
C TYR A 194 -7.97 19.10 -26.86
N LYS A 195 -7.54 17.87 -26.61
CA LYS A 195 -8.33 16.65 -26.79
C LYS A 195 -8.45 15.91 -25.47
N GLN A 196 -9.53 15.15 -25.28
CA GLN A 196 -9.66 14.30 -24.10
C GLN A 196 -8.87 13.00 -24.28
N CYS A 197 -8.13 12.59 -23.24
CA CYS A 197 -7.56 11.25 -23.18
C CYS A 197 -8.69 10.20 -23.22
N PRO A 198 -8.59 9.14 -24.06
CA PRO A 198 -9.63 8.11 -24.14
C PRO A 198 -9.76 7.29 -22.85
N VAL A 199 -8.71 7.27 -22.01
CA VAL A 199 -8.68 6.46 -20.78
C VAL A 199 -9.11 7.29 -19.56
N CYS A 200 -8.41 8.39 -19.26
CA CYS A 200 -8.66 9.18 -18.03
C CYS A 200 -9.48 10.47 -18.26
N ARG A 201 -9.90 10.76 -19.51
CA ARG A 201 -10.68 11.95 -19.92
C ARG A 201 -10.07 13.32 -19.59
N THR A 202 -8.82 13.35 -19.10
CA THR A 202 -8.08 14.58 -18.86
C THR A 202 -7.79 15.29 -20.19
N ALA A 203 -7.84 16.62 -20.17
CA ALA A 203 -7.53 17.45 -21.33
C ALA A 203 -6.03 17.42 -21.63
N VAL A 204 -5.66 16.98 -22.82
CA VAL A 204 -4.27 16.88 -23.29
C VAL A 204 -4.12 17.69 -24.57
N LYS A 205 -3.03 18.47 -24.66
CA LYS A 205 -2.67 19.20 -25.87
C LYS A 205 -1.35 18.69 -26.40
N ARG A 206 -1.33 18.39 -27.70
CA ARG A 206 -0.08 18.10 -28.42
C ARG A 206 0.68 19.41 -28.62
N MET A 207 1.91 19.50 -28.13
CA MET A 207 2.76 20.65 -28.37
C MET A 207 3.35 20.59 -29.80
N PHE A 208 4.14 19.55 -30.09
CA PHE A 208 4.76 19.30 -31.40
C PHE A 208 4.89 17.77 -31.64
N GLY A 209 5.25 17.33 -32.85
CA GLY A 209 5.60 15.93 -33.13
C GLY A 209 4.49 15.07 -33.80
N CYS A 210 4.58 13.75 -33.67
CA CYS A 210 3.66 12.79 -34.29
C CYS A 210 2.22 12.90 -33.75
N SER A 211 1.23 12.42 -34.50
CA SER A 211 -0.18 12.38 -34.07
C SER A 211 -0.50 11.28 -33.05
N HIS A 212 0.44 10.37 -32.77
CA HIS A 212 0.31 9.35 -31.75
C HIS A 212 0.53 9.97 -30.36
N MET A 213 -0.51 9.94 -29.51
CA MET A 213 -0.51 10.43 -28.13
C MET A 213 -1.01 9.36 -27.18
#